data_AF-A0A9J6H701-F1
#
_entry.id   AF-A0A9J6H701-F1
#
_cell.length_a   1.000
_cell.length_b   1.000
_cell.length_c   1.000
_cell.angle_alpha   90.00
_cell.angle_beta   90.00
_cell.angle_gamma   90.00
#
_symmetry.space_group_name_H-M   'P 1'
#
loop_
_entity.id
_entity.type
_entity.pdbx_description
1 polymer ?
#
loop_
_entity_poly.entity_id
_entity_poly.type
_entity_poly.pdbx_seq_one_letter_code
_entity_poly.pdbx_strand_id
1 'polypeptide(L)'
;MVSLLCELQFWTMKDDVDVKDSDLGCFKLYDKGDVDPEEPYLEAKEAYAKGRRLERRLTVNSLKDWVLNWWSVGDGEVWPWMPSTSNRERSNMVVYALNGPNVELLTYGRVDKIPVLVSFSQYQSNKLLIVEEDASRGGSVAVDVCIYELGRGKFERVSMISISLQGRVVTSQWNNAEDKLVLLCDDTSLVLYDAVRQTTHFTTTSFVGTKVTWHPGGSVVFFASEDGQLQCFDTALSTIQLRLNDELASPAPTLNVGSYLRGPLAIFKLTLGLLTRGQLGPLELVCQYLKHSQADEAICLLLSLDWGRVAEQAFHCLSKIINFLLRKSLDAKLEAQLETALGSFYGPAQPIPEPVVAEYGVRVRQAGQGLSAGCRLGILRPLHGSAPHCKEERGEWSYGCRLASSQRSEAQSRPVRLRYVW
;
A
#
# COMPACT_ATOMS: atom_id res chain seq x y z
N MET A 1 8.21 -34.92 14.77
CA MET A 1 8.48 -34.41 13.42
C MET A 1 7.34 -33.46 13.07
N VAL A 2 7.57 -32.15 13.18
CA VAL A 2 6.56 -31.13 12.88
C VAL A 2 6.67 -30.82 11.40
N SER A 3 5.75 -31.36 10.59
CA SER A 3 5.66 -31.05 9.16
C SER A 3 4.76 -29.83 8.98
N LEU A 4 5.38 -28.67 8.76
CA LEU A 4 4.68 -27.47 8.32
C LEU A 4 4.48 -27.57 6.80
N LEU A 5 3.28 -27.95 6.38
CA LEU A 5 2.85 -27.83 4.98
C LEU A 5 2.60 -26.34 4.69
N CYS A 6 3.67 -25.64 4.34
CA CYS A 6 3.65 -24.27 3.84
C CYS A 6 4.01 -24.28 2.36
N GLU A 7 3.46 -23.34 1.60
CA GLU A 7 3.93 -23.13 0.23
C GLU A 7 5.22 -22.33 0.29
N LEU A 8 6.33 -22.95 -0.12
CA LEU A 8 7.66 -22.34 -0.12
C LEU A 8 8.17 -22.36 -1.56
N GLN A 9 8.09 -21.22 -2.21
CA GLN A 9 8.54 -21.08 -3.59
C GLN A 9 10.03 -20.76 -3.59
N PHE A 10 10.85 -21.73 -4.01
CA PHE A 10 12.27 -21.56 -4.20
C PHE A 10 12.55 -21.13 -5.64
N TRP A 11 13.11 -19.94 -5.79
CA TRP A 11 13.50 -19.42 -7.09
C TRP A 11 15.02 -19.55 -7.21
N THR A 12 15.48 -20.52 -7.98
CA THR A 12 16.91 -20.75 -8.21
C THR A 12 17.20 -20.88 -9.70
N MET A 13 18.27 -20.23 -10.17
CA MET A 13 18.82 -20.40 -11.53
C MET A 13 19.88 -21.51 -11.57
N LYS A 14 20.06 -22.23 -10.46
CA LYS A 14 21.03 -23.32 -10.28
C LYS A 14 20.30 -24.53 -9.70
N ASP A 15 20.70 -25.73 -10.10
CA ASP A 15 20.20 -27.01 -9.55
C ASP A 15 20.73 -27.31 -8.14
N ASP A 16 20.80 -26.29 -7.28
CA ASP A 16 21.36 -26.40 -5.93
C ASP A 16 20.27 -26.64 -4.87
N VAL A 17 18.99 -26.65 -5.27
CA VAL A 17 17.83 -26.89 -4.40
C VAL A 17 17.25 -28.27 -4.70
N ASP A 18 17.47 -29.22 -3.79
CA ASP A 18 16.89 -30.57 -3.84
C ASP A 18 15.50 -30.56 -3.20
N VAL A 19 14.45 -30.57 -4.01
CA VAL A 19 13.04 -30.67 -3.57
C VAL A 19 12.61 -32.12 -3.73
N LYS A 20 12.30 -32.80 -2.62
CA LYS A 20 11.90 -34.21 -2.68
C LYS A 20 10.44 -34.36 -3.09
N ASP A 21 10.08 -35.53 -3.59
CA ASP A 21 8.69 -35.88 -3.90
C ASP A 21 7.74 -35.72 -2.71
N SER A 22 8.25 -35.97 -1.49
CA SER A 22 7.52 -35.80 -0.24
C SER A 22 7.26 -34.35 0.17
N ASP A 23 7.95 -33.38 -0.45
CA ASP A 23 7.91 -31.96 -0.07
C ASP A 23 6.71 -31.26 -0.76
N LEU A 24 5.52 -31.55 -0.25
CA LEU A 24 4.26 -30.98 -0.73
C LEU A 24 4.22 -29.45 -0.46
N GLY A 25 4.00 -28.65 -1.50
CA GLY A 25 3.98 -27.18 -1.42
C GLY A 25 5.30 -26.49 -1.78
N CYS A 26 6.34 -27.26 -2.13
CA CYS A 26 7.56 -26.74 -2.72
C CYS A 26 7.52 -26.97 -4.23
N PHE A 27 7.78 -25.93 -5.01
CA PHE A 27 7.75 -25.98 -6.47
C PHE A 27 9.08 -25.48 -7.03
N LYS A 28 9.57 -26.17 -8.07
CA LYS A 28 10.73 -25.76 -8.83
C LYS A 28 10.26 -25.28 -10.20
N LEU A 29 10.71 -24.11 -10.61
CA LEU A 29 10.34 -23.46 -11.86
C LEU A 29 11.56 -23.47 -12.79
N TYR A 30 11.37 -23.95 -14.02
CA TYR A 30 12.41 -24.06 -15.04
C TYR A 30 12.17 -23.07 -16.18
N ASP A 31 13.22 -22.83 -16.98
CA ASP A 31 13.14 -21.99 -18.16
C ASP A 31 12.21 -22.60 -19.23
N LYS A 32 11.46 -21.73 -19.92
CA LYS A 32 10.57 -22.14 -21.03
C LYS A 32 11.39 -22.80 -22.15
N GLY A 33 11.35 -24.12 -22.21
CA GLY A 33 12.04 -24.92 -23.24
C GLY A 33 12.61 -26.24 -22.71
N ASP A 34 12.86 -26.31 -21.41
CA ASP A 34 13.22 -27.55 -20.73
C ASP A 34 11.93 -28.21 -20.19
N VAL A 35 11.55 -29.33 -20.81
CA VAL A 35 10.43 -30.14 -20.32
C VAL A 35 10.96 -30.98 -19.17
N ASP A 36 10.57 -30.65 -17.93
CA ASP A 36 10.86 -31.52 -16.79
C ASP A 36 10.09 -32.84 -17.01
N PRO A 37 10.74 -34.03 -17.00
CA PRO A 37 10.04 -35.31 -17.09
C PRO A 37 8.96 -35.52 -16.00
N GLU A 38 8.92 -34.69 -14.96
CA GLU A 38 7.92 -34.71 -13.88
C GLU A 38 6.77 -33.68 -14.01
N GLU A 39 6.62 -33.00 -15.14
CA GLU A 39 5.54 -32.00 -15.38
C GLU A 39 4.13 -32.47 -14.96
N PRO A 40 3.69 -33.73 -15.23
CA PRO A 40 2.39 -34.24 -14.78
C PRO A 40 2.29 -34.39 -13.25
N TYR A 41 3.42 -34.63 -12.58
CA TYR A 41 3.49 -34.74 -11.12
C TYR A 41 3.45 -33.35 -10.47
N LEU A 42 4.05 -32.34 -11.09
CA LEU A 42 3.94 -30.94 -10.67
C LEU A 42 2.50 -30.43 -10.80
N GLU A 43 1.84 -30.67 -11.94
CA GLU A 43 0.42 -30.35 -12.13
C GLU A 43 -0.48 -31.08 -11.13
N ALA A 44 -0.21 -32.36 -10.86
CA ALA A 44 -0.94 -33.13 -9.84
C ALA A 44 -0.70 -32.60 -8.42
N LYS A 45 0.53 -32.20 -8.08
CA LYS A 45 0.90 -31.55 -6.81
C LYS A 45 0.20 -30.20 -6.66
N GLU A 46 0.20 -29.38 -7.70
CA GLU A 46 -0.52 -28.11 -7.74
C GLU A 46 -2.03 -28.32 -7.61
N ALA A 47 -2.62 -29.25 -8.36
CA ALA A 47 -4.03 -29.59 -8.28
C ALA A 47 -4.41 -30.17 -6.91
N TYR A 48 -3.51 -30.93 -6.29
CA TYR A 48 -3.68 -31.45 -4.92
C TYR A 48 -3.61 -30.34 -3.86
N ALA A 49 -2.66 -29.41 -4.00
CA ALA A 49 -2.54 -28.24 -3.12
C ALA A 49 -3.72 -27.27 -3.28
N LYS A 50 -4.06 -26.92 -4.52
CA LYS A 50 -5.22 -26.07 -4.89
C LYS A 50 -6.55 -26.72 -4.50
N GLY A 51 -6.70 -28.02 -4.74
CA GLY A 51 -7.89 -28.81 -4.42
C GLY A 51 -8.14 -29.00 -2.93
N ARG A 52 -7.12 -28.83 -2.08
CA ARG A 52 -7.26 -28.84 -0.62
C ARG A 52 -7.43 -27.46 0.01
N ARG A 53 -7.35 -26.36 -0.74
CA ARG A 53 -7.51 -24.97 -0.24
C ARG A 53 -6.70 -24.67 1.04
N LEU A 54 -5.54 -25.31 1.21
CA LEU A 54 -4.66 -25.10 2.36
C LEU A 54 -3.51 -24.16 1.97
N GLU A 55 -3.83 -23.00 1.41
CA GLU A 55 -2.83 -21.95 1.19
C GLU A 55 -2.42 -21.40 2.56
N ARG A 56 -1.35 -22.00 3.12
CA ARG A 56 -0.77 -21.58 4.38
C ARG A 56 0.28 -20.52 4.12
N ARG A 57 0.13 -19.40 4.82
CA ARG A 57 1.01 -18.25 4.75
C ARG A 57 1.84 -18.15 6.02
N LEU A 58 3.07 -17.71 5.87
CA LEU A 58 4.01 -17.49 6.97
C LEU A 58 4.28 -16.00 7.15
N THR A 59 4.23 -15.57 8.39
CA THR A 59 4.63 -14.22 8.80
C THR A 59 5.65 -14.34 9.93
N VAL A 60 6.73 -13.58 9.85
CA VAL A 60 7.82 -13.60 10.83
C VAL A 60 7.80 -12.34 11.69
N ASN A 61 8.18 -12.48 12.95
CA ASN A 61 8.32 -11.37 13.88
C ASN A 61 9.73 -10.78 13.76
N SER A 62 9.83 -9.46 13.59
CA SER A 62 11.13 -8.77 13.46
C SER A 62 11.81 -8.48 14.80
N LEU A 63 11.08 -8.58 15.92
CA LEU A 63 11.55 -8.23 17.27
C LEU A 63 11.80 -9.45 18.16
N LYS A 64 11.28 -10.62 17.79
CA LYS A 64 11.46 -11.90 18.49
C LYS A 64 11.57 -13.03 17.48
N ASP A 65 12.18 -14.14 17.87
CA ASP A 65 12.27 -15.34 17.04
C ASP A 65 10.93 -16.10 16.99
N TRP A 66 9.86 -15.43 16.56
CA TRP A 66 8.51 -15.99 16.46
C TRP A 66 8.07 -16.05 15.00
N VAL A 67 7.40 -17.14 14.64
CA VAL A 67 6.81 -17.36 13.31
C VAL A 67 5.34 -17.70 13.47
N LEU A 68 4.50 -17.02 12.70
CA LEU A 68 3.08 -17.29 12.61
C LEU A 68 2.81 -18.03 11.30
N ASN A 69 2.15 -19.18 11.40
CA ASN A 69 1.53 -19.86 10.29
C ASN A 69 0.02 -19.61 10.33
N TRP A 70 -0.54 -19.13 9.22
CA TRP A 70 -1.95 -18.78 9.12
C TRP A 70 -2.55 -19.15 7.77
N TRP A 71 -3.86 -19.33 7.74
CA TRP A 71 -4.61 -19.65 6.52
C TRP A 71 -6.03 -19.09 6.59
N SER A 72 -6.65 -18.97 5.41
CA SER A 72 -8.07 -18.65 5.35
C SER A 72 -8.90 -19.86 5.73
N VAL A 73 -9.92 -19.63 6.54
CA VAL A 73 -10.93 -20.63 6.85
C VAL A 73 -11.79 -20.81 5.61
N GLY A 74 -11.67 -21.94 4.92
CA GLY A 74 -12.58 -22.23 3.81
C GLY A 74 -14.00 -22.55 4.30
N ASP A 75 -15.00 -22.30 3.45
CA ASP A 75 -16.33 -22.93 3.54
C ASP A 75 -16.15 -24.45 3.43
N GLY A 76 -15.97 -25.15 4.56
CA GLY A 76 -15.80 -26.62 4.54
C GLY A 76 -14.93 -27.23 5.65
N GLU A 77 -14.52 -26.50 6.70
CA GLU A 77 -13.70 -27.07 7.78
C GLU A 77 -14.42 -28.07 8.71
N VAL A 78 -15.61 -28.56 8.36
CA VAL A 78 -16.30 -29.63 9.10
C VAL A 78 -16.64 -30.77 8.14
N TRP A 79 -15.85 -31.84 8.22
CA TRP A 79 -16.21 -33.10 7.58
C TRP A 79 -17.21 -33.86 8.49
N PRO A 80 -18.23 -34.53 7.93
CA PRO A 80 -19.25 -35.28 8.70
C PRO A 80 -18.67 -36.33 9.66
N TRP A 81 -17.45 -36.81 9.40
CA TRP A 81 -16.74 -37.84 10.17
C TRP A 81 -15.63 -37.28 11.08
N MET A 82 -15.51 -35.96 11.25
CA MET A 82 -14.58 -35.35 12.20
C MET A 82 -15.31 -35.13 13.54
N PRO A 83 -15.08 -35.95 14.58
CA PRO A 83 -15.71 -35.76 15.87
C PRO A 83 -15.29 -34.42 16.46
N SER A 84 -16.18 -33.79 17.22
CA SER A 84 -16.01 -32.45 17.83
C SER A 84 -14.57 -32.16 18.26
N THR A 85 -13.85 -31.45 17.40
CA THR A 85 -12.43 -31.19 17.53
C THR A 85 -12.13 -30.16 18.60
N SER A 86 -10.96 -30.29 19.22
CA SER A 86 -10.44 -29.34 20.22
C SER A 86 -10.24 -27.94 19.62
N ASN A 87 -10.23 -26.88 20.44
CA ASN A 87 -9.99 -25.51 19.96
C ASN A 87 -8.71 -25.36 19.12
N ARG A 88 -7.71 -26.23 19.35
CA ARG A 88 -6.45 -26.27 18.60
C ARG A 88 -6.63 -26.71 17.15
N GLU A 89 -7.51 -27.66 16.90
CA GLU A 89 -7.76 -28.18 15.54
C GLU A 89 -8.65 -27.25 14.71
N ARG A 90 -9.36 -26.33 15.38
CA ARG A 90 -10.11 -25.25 14.73
C ARG A 90 -9.31 -23.96 14.57
N SER A 91 -8.07 -23.90 15.06
CA SER A 91 -7.24 -22.70 14.92
C SER A 91 -6.82 -22.51 13.46
N ASN A 92 -6.79 -21.28 12.97
CA ASN A 92 -6.20 -20.90 11.68
C ASN A 92 -5.04 -19.90 11.83
N MET A 93 -4.62 -19.66 13.07
CA MET A 93 -3.49 -18.81 13.44
C MET A 93 -2.66 -19.60 14.44
N VAL A 94 -1.43 -19.95 14.09
CA VAL A 94 -0.55 -20.77 14.94
C VAL A 94 0.81 -20.11 15.06
N VAL A 95 1.15 -19.68 16.27
CA VAL A 95 2.41 -18.98 16.56
C VAL A 95 3.40 -19.94 17.19
N TYR A 96 4.58 -20.02 16.61
CA TYR A 96 5.72 -20.77 17.09
C TYR A 96 6.82 -19.84 17.58
N ALA A 97 7.50 -20.22 18.65
CA ALA A 97 8.78 -19.65 19.06
C ALA A 97 9.91 -20.55 18.55
N LEU A 98 10.92 -19.94 17.94
CA LEU A 98 12.13 -20.59 17.45
C LEU A 98 13.21 -20.39 18.52
N ASN A 99 13.63 -21.49 19.14
CA ASN A 99 14.68 -21.52 20.15
C ASN A 99 15.87 -22.31 19.58
N GLY A 100 16.63 -21.68 18.68
CA GLY A 100 17.71 -22.34 17.94
C GLY A 100 17.17 -23.47 17.05
N PRO A 101 17.54 -24.74 17.27
CA PRO A 101 17.01 -25.87 16.50
C PRO A 101 15.57 -26.26 16.88
N ASN A 102 15.05 -25.75 18.00
CA ASN A 102 13.75 -26.15 18.53
C ASN A 102 12.65 -25.21 18.06
N VAL A 103 11.51 -25.79 17.66
CA VAL A 103 10.28 -25.06 17.32
C VAL A 103 9.24 -25.40 18.36
N GLU A 104 8.87 -24.42 19.19
CA GLU A 104 7.90 -24.57 20.27
C GLU A 104 6.60 -23.86 19.94
N LEU A 105 5.45 -24.52 20.15
CA LEU A 105 4.15 -23.87 20.02
C LEU A 105 3.97 -22.85 21.15
N LEU A 106 3.87 -21.57 20.81
CA LEU A 106 3.68 -20.48 21.77
C LEU A 106 2.21 -20.27 22.10
N THR A 107 1.39 -20.14 21.05
CA THR A 107 -0.05 -19.89 21.15
C THR A 107 -0.73 -20.24 19.83
N TYR A 108 -2.04 -20.41 19.86
CA TYR A 108 -2.87 -20.58 18.69
C TYR A 108 -4.19 -19.84 18.88
N GLY A 109 -4.82 -19.48 17.78
CA GLY A 109 -6.06 -18.73 17.78
C GLY A 109 -6.89 -18.96 16.54
N ARG A 110 -8.11 -18.47 16.60
CA ARG A 110 -9.06 -18.51 15.49
C ARG A 110 -9.44 -17.09 15.10
N VAL A 111 -9.31 -16.80 13.81
CA VAL A 111 -9.85 -15.63 13.13
C VAL A 111 -10.96 -16.14 12.22
N ASP A 112 -12.20 -15.76 12.54
CA ASP A 112 -13.40 -16.32 11.89
C ASP A 112 -13.66 -15.76 10.49
N LYS A 113 -13.28 -14.50 10.26
CA LYS A 113 -13.37 -13.81 8.98
C LYS A 113 -12.18 -14.17 8.07
N ILE A 114 -12.26 -13.80 6.79
CA ILE A 114 -11.22 -14.13 5.81
C ILE A 114 -9.99 -13.25 6.08
N PRO A 115 -8.84 -13.79 6.51
CA PRO A 115 -7.64 -12.98 6.74
C PRO A 115 -7.03 -12.58 5.39
N VAL A 116 -6.99 -11.29 5.10
CA VAL A 116 -6.37 -10.71 3.89
C VAL A 116 -4.89 -10.44 4.13
N LEU A 117 -4.56 -9.85 5.28
CA LEU A 117 -3.22 -9.53 5.72
C LEU A 117 -3.05 -9.90 7.19
N VAL A 118 -1.92 -10.52 7.52
CA VAL A 118 -1.53 -10.83 8.89
C VAL A 118 -0.06 -10.48 9.05
N SER A 119 0.24 -9.45 9.84
CA SER A 119 1.60 -8.99 10.10
C SER A 119 1.87 -8.92 11.61
N PHE A 120 3.10 -9.22 12.03
CA PHE A 120 3.58 -8.76 13.33
C PHE A 120 3.77 -7.25 13.31
N SER A 121 3.53 -6.60 14.45
CA SER A 121 3.92 -5.20 14.61
C SER A 121 5.44 -5.08 14.67
N GLN A 122 5.98 -4.13 13.92
CA GLN A 122 7.39 -3.77 13.89
C GLN A 122 7.83 -3.03 15.16
N TYR A 123 6.88 -2.51 15.94
CA TYR A 123 7.14 -1.74 17.16
C TYR A 123 6.74 -2.49 18.43
N GLN A 124 5.83 -3.47 18.34
CA GLN A 124 5.32 -4.21 19.49
C GLN A 124 5.35 -5.72 19.22
N SER A 125 6.37 -6.41 19.75
CA SER A 125 6.64 -7.83 19.49
C SER A 125 5.48 -8.78 19.83
N ASN A 126 4.57 -8.37 20.70
CA ASN A 126 3.41 -9.14 21.15
C ASN A 126 2.11 -8.74 20.44
N LYS A 127 2.17 -7.95 19.36
CA LYS A 127 0.97 -7.56 18.61
C LYS A 127 0.98 -8.08 17.18
N LEU A 128 -0.19 -8.48 16.72
CA LEU A 128 -0.48 -8.74 15.32
C LEU A 128 -1.43 -7.66 14.79
N LEU A 129 -1.16 -7.20 13.58
CA LEU A 129 -2.02 -6.37 12.77
C LEU A 129 -2.68 -7.28 11.73
N ILE A 130 -3.99 -7.45 11.83
CA ILE A 130 -4.76 -8.35 10.97
C ILE A 130 -5.84 -7.56 10.22
N VAL A 131 -5.93 -7.78 8.92
CA VAL A 131 -6.99 -7.25 8.07
C VAL A 131 -7.91 -8.41 7.71
N GLU A 132 -9.16 -8.34 8.17
CA GLU A 132 -10.15 -9.41 8.05
C GLU A 132 -11.29 -8.98 7.13
N GLU A 133 -11.52 -9.66 6.03
CA GLU A 133 -12.64 -9.39 5.15
C GLU A 133 -13.91 -10.12 5.63
N ASP A 134 -14.98 -9.34 5.76
CA ASP A 134 -16.32 -9.81 6.09
C ASP A 134 -17.14 -10.05 4.82
N ALA A 135 -17.18 -11.31 4.39
CA ALA A 135 -17.99 -11.72 3.24
C ALA A 135 -19.45 -12.06 3.58
N SER A 136 -19.83 -12.04 4.87
CA SER A 136 -21.16 -12.47 5.33
C SER A 136 -22.27 -11.48 4.98
N ARG A 137 -21.92 -10.24 4.66
CA ARG A 137 -22.85 -9.15 4.36
C ARG A 137 -23.19 -9.16 2.88
N GLY A 138 -24.20 -9.94 2.50
CA GLY A 138 -24.67 -10.04 1.11
C GLY A 138 -24.85 -8.66 0.45
N GLY A 139 -23.94 -8.33 -0.47
CA GLY A 139 -23.94 -7.10 -1.28
C GLY A 139 -22.98 -5.98 -0.83
N SER A 140 -22.49 -5.97 0.41
CA SER A 140 -21.53 -4.96 0.89
C SER A 140 -20.28 -5.63 1.45
N VAL A 141 -19.10 -5.31 0.92
CA VAL A 141 -17.85 -5.81 1.48
C VAL A 141 -17.45 -4.89 2.64
N ALA A 142 -17.13 -5.47 3.79
CA ALA A 142 -16.54 -4.73 4.89
C ALA A 142 -15.23 -5.40 5.31
N VAL A 143 -14.28 -4.59 5.75
CA VAL A 143 -12.99 -5.07 6.24
C VAL A 143 -12.79 -4.58 7.66
N ASP A 144 -12.51 -5.52 8.54
CA ASP A 144 -12.13 -5.22 9.92
C ASP A 144 -10.61 -5.14 10.01
N VAL A 145 -10.12 -3.98 10.45
CA VAL A 145 -8.71 -3.77 10.80
C VAL A 145 -8.56 -4.04 12.29
N CYS A 146 -7.96 -5.18 12.61
CA CYS A 146 -7.89 -5.75 13.94
C CYS A 146 -6.46 -5.69 14.50
N ILE A 147 -6.36 -5.44 15.81
CA ILE A 147 -5.12 -5.63 16.57
C ILE A 147 -5.34 -6.80 17.51
N TYR A 148 -4.49 -7.80 17.43
CA TYR A 148 -4.45 -8.92 18.35
C TYR A 148 -3.24 -8.81 19.27
N GLU A 149 -3.44 -9.19 20.52
CA GLU A 149 -2.36 -9.36 21.48
C GLU A 149 -2.04 -10.84 21.68
N LEU A 150 -0.74 -11.12 21.64
CA LEU A 150 -0.14 -12.43 21.81
C LEU A 150 0.50 -12.56 23.20
N GLY A 151 0.35 -13.74 23.78
CA GLY A 151 1.07 -14.16 24.97
C GLY A 151 1.17 -15.67 24.99
N ARG A 152 1.80 -16.22 26.03
CA ARG A 152 1.89 -17.68 26.19
C ARG A 152 0.48 -18.25 26.39
N GLY A 153 -0.02 -18.99 25.41
CA GLY A 153 -1.41 -19.49 25.39
C GLY A 153 -2.48 -18.39 25.25
N LYS A 154 -2.10 -17.14 24.93
CA LYS A 154 -3.02 -16.01 24.74
C LYS A 154 -3.04 -15.61 23.27
N PHE A 155 -4.22 -15.50 22.69
CA PHE A 155 -4.46 -14.96 21.35
C PHE A 155 -5.80 -14.24 21.40
N GLU A 156 -5.79 -12.91 21.55
CA GLU A 156 -7.01 -12.14 21.82
C GLU A 156 -7.05 -10.88 20.96
N ARG A 157 -8.21 -10.60 20.37
CA ARG A 157 -8.46 -9.35 19.66
C ARG A 157 -8.66 -8.23 20.68
N VAL A 158 -7.79 -7.23 20.67
CA VAL A 158 -7.82 -6.09 21.61
C VAL A 158 -8.42 -4.83 21.00
N SER A 159 -8.41 -4.69 19.68
CA SER A 159 -9.00 -3.56 18.96
C SER A 159 -9.51 -4.00 17.60
N MET A 160 -10.56 -3.34 17.13
CA MET A 160 -11.12 -3.53 15.79
C MET A 160 -11.80 -2.25 15.32
N ILE A 161 -11.57 -1.89 14.06
CA ILE A 161 -12.33 -0.88 13.34
C ILE A 161 -12.80 -1.48 12.01
N SER A 162 -14.01 -1.14 11.57
CA SER A 162 -14.59 -1.69 10.35
C SER A 162 -14.66 -0.62 9.26
N ILE A 163 -14.23 -0.96 8.06
CA ILE A 163 -14.19 -0.09 6.87
C ILE A 163 -15.11 -0.69 5.82
N SER A 164 -16.11 0.08 5.39
CA SER A 164 -17.02 -0.32 4.30
C SER A 164 -16.34 -0.11 2.94
N LEU A 165 -16.38 -1.12 2.08
CA LEU A 165 -15.77 -1.15 0.75
C LEU A 165 -16.83 -1.46 -0.32
N GLN A 166 -16.51 -1.09 -1.56
CA GLN A 166 -17.34 -1.36 -2.74
C GLN A 166 -16.98 -2.71 -3.39
N GLY A 167 -15.70 -3.07 -3.37
CA GLY A 167 -15.17 -4.33 -3.90
C GLY A 167 -14.47 -5.22 -2.85
N ARG A 168 -14.08 -6.42 -3.27
CA ARG A 168 -13.29 -7.38 -2.48
C ARG A 168 -11.85 -6.92 -2.40
N VAL A 169 -11.17 -7.17 -1.28
CA VAL A 169 -9.76 -6.80 -1.17
C VAL A 169 -8.88 -7.83 -1.86
N VAL A 170 -8.18 -7.38 -2.89
CA VAL A 170 -7.20 -8.18 -3.64
C VAL A 170 -5.90 -8.28 -2.85
N THR A 171 -5.42 -7.15 -2.32
CA THR A 171 -4.19 -7.10 -1.52
C THR A 171 -4.18 -5.90 -0.59
N SER A 172 -3.38 -5.96 0.46
CA SER A 172 -3.25 -4.88 1.42
C SER A 172 -1.86 -4.82 2.04
N GLN A 173 -1.46 -3.64 2.50
CA GLN A 173 -0.18 -3.44 3.16
C GLN A 173 -0.17 -2.22 4.09
N TRP A 174 0.39 -2.41 5.28
CA TRP A 174 0.78 -1.31 6.16
C TRP A 174 2.04 -0.63 5.66
N ASN A 175 2.15 0.68 5.86
CA ASN A 175 3.41 1.37 5.71
C ASN A 175 4.36 1.01 6.88
N ASN A 176 5.64 1.37 6.75
CA ASN A 176 6.65 1.04 7.76
C ASN A 176 6.36 1.67 9.14
N ALA A 177 5.66 2.81 9.18
CA ALA A 177 5.31 3.50 10.43
C ALA A 177 4.06 2.95 11.13
N GLU A 178 3.40 1.95 10.52
CA GLU A 178 2.16 1.32 11.01
C GLU A 178 1.03 2.32 11.33
N ASP A 179 0.99 3.45 10.61
CA ASP A 179 -0.07 4.47 10.72
C ASP A 179 -0.96 4.57 9.49
N LYS A 180 -0.54 4.00 8.36
CA LYS A 180 -1.33 4.01 7.13
C LYS A 180 -1.42 2.61 6.54
N LEU A 181 -2.64 2.20 6.24
CA LEU A 181 -2.97 0.93 5.59
C LEU A 181 -3.54 1.21 4.20
N VAL A 182 -2.99 0.56 3.19
CA VAL A 182 -3.55 0.57 1.85
C VAL A 182 -4.28 -0.74 1.59
N LEU A 183 -5.49 -0.65 1.04
CA LEU A 183 -6.30 -1.75 0.54
C LEU A 183 -6.53 -1.53 -0.96
N LEU A 184 -6.17 -2.52 -1.76
CA LEU A 184 -6.51 -2.56 -3.18
C LEU A 184 -7.71 -3.49 -3.37
N CYS A 185 -8.74 -2.99 -4.04
CA CYS A 185 -9.95 -3.74 -4.33
C CYS A 185 -10.01 -4.21 -5.79
N ASP A 186 -10.83 -5.23 -6.05
CA ASP A 186 -11.04 -5.82 -7.38
C ASP A 186 -11.81 -4.90 -8.36
N ASP A 187 -12.50 -3.90 -7.82
CA ASP A 187 -13.29 -2.90 -8.54
C ASP A 187 -12.49 -1.65 -8.94
N THR A 188 -11.15 -1.72 -8.95
CA THR A 188 -10.22 -0.59 -9.17
C THR A 188 -10.20 0.47 -8.05
N SER A 189 -10.89 0.24 -6.93
CA SER A 189 -10.80 1.12 -5.77
C SER A 189 -9.47 0.92 -5.03
N LEU A 190 -8.76 2.02 -4.80
CA LEU A 190 -7.62 2.08 -3.90
C LEU A 190 -8.02 2.88 -2.67
N VAL A 191 -7.90 2.24 -1.51
CA VAL A 191 -8.35 2.78 -0.24
C VAL A 191 -7.16 2.97 0.68
N LEU A 192 -7.04 4.16 1.26
CA LEU A 192 -6.03 4.50 2.26
C LEU A 192 -6.72 4.78 3.59
N TYR A 193 -6.47 3.93 4.57
CA TYR A 193 -6.88 4.13 5.94
C TYR A 193 -5.75 4.75 6.76
N ASP A 194 -6.00 5.92 7.35
CA ASP A 194 -5.12 6.58 8.30
C ASP A 194 -5.53 6.18 9.72
N ALA A 195 -4.73 5.33 10.36
CA ALA A 195 -5.01 4.77 11.68
C ALA A 195 -4.86 5.81 12.81
N VAL A 196 -4.01 6.83 12.59
CA VAL A 196 -3.83 7.93 13.53
C VAL A 196 -5.09 8.77 13.51
N ARG A 197 -5.50 9.25 12.34
CA ARG A 197 -6.67 10.12 12.13
C ARG A 197 -8.01 9.41 12.18
N GLN A 198 -8.00 8.09 12.05
CA GLN A 198 -9.19 7.25 11.88
C GLN A 198 -10.05 7.69 10.67
N THR A 199 -9.39 8.13 9.60
CA THR A 199 -10.04 8.55 8.35
C THR A 199 -9.72 7.59 7.23
N THR A 200 -10.67 7.43 6.31
CA THR A 200 -10.52 6.59 5.12
C THR A 200 -10.64 7.45 3.88
N HIS A 201 -9.66 7.35 2.99
CA HIS A 201 -9.63 8.03 1.70
C HIS A 201 -9.75 7.02 0.57
N PHE A 202 -10.45 7.41 -0.50
CA PHE A 202 -10.73 6.56 -1.64
C PHE A 202 -10.23 7.25 -2.91
N THR A 203 -9.64 6.47 -3.81
CA THR A 203 -9.32 6.88 -5.17
C THR A 203 -9.53 5.70 -6.11
N THR A 204 -9.52 5.95 -7.42
CA THR A 204 -9.64 4.91 -8.45
C THR A 204 -8.31 4.75 -9.18
N THR A 205 -7.87 3.52 -9.36
CA THR A 205 -6.70 3.21 -10.19
C THR A 205 -7.04 3.26 -11.67
N SER A 206 -6.04 3.48 -12.52
CA SER A 206 -6.27 3.58 -13.98
C SER A 206 -6.46 2.21 -14.66
N PHE A 207 -6.24 1.12 -13.93
CA PHE A 207 -6.37 -0.27 -14.39
C PHE A 207 -6.63 -1.18 -13.18
N VAL A 208 -7.00 -2.45 -13.43
CA VAL A 208 -7.12 -3.47 -12.37
C VAL A 208 -5.72 -4.00 -12.04
N GLY A 209 -5.36 -3.98 -10.77
CA GLY A 209 -4.04 -4.46 -10.36
C GLY A 209 -4.12 -5.56 -9.32
N THR A 210 -2.95 -6.13 -9.07
CA THR A 210 -2.80 -7.37 -8.30
C THR A 210 -1.82 -7.21 -7.15
N LYS A 211 -0.98 -6.17 -7.19
CA LYS A 211 -0.03 -5.89 -6.11
C LYS A 211 0.00 -4.41 -5.75
N VAL A 212 0.14 -4.16 -4.45
CA VAL A 212 0.43 -2.86 -3.89
C VAL A 212 1.67 -2.96 -3.00
N THR A 213 2.56 -1.97 -3.07
CA THR A 213 3.75 -1.92 -2.23
C THR A 213 4.08 -0.49 -1.82
N TRP A 214 4.27 -0.26 -0.53
CA TRP A 214 4.83 0.97 0.00
C TRP A 214 6.30 1.08 -0.36
N HIS A 215 6.74 2.28 -0.72
CA HIS A 215 8.16 2.61 -0.67
C HIS A 215 8.62 2.58 0.80
N PRO A 216 9.84 2.08 1.12
CA PRO A 216 10.33 2.01 2.50
C PRO A 216 10.32 3.35 3.26
N GLY A 217 10.45 4.47 2.53
CA GLY A 217 10.32 5.82 3.11
C GLY A 217 8.89 6.25 3.44
N GLY A 218 7.87 5.42 3.20
CA GLY A 218 6.47 5.65 3.59
C GLY A 218 5.74 6.77 2.86
N SER A 219 6.37 7.41 1.86
CA SER A 219 5.85 8.61 1.21
C SER A 219 5.12 8.35 -0.11
N VAL A 220 5.35 7.18 -0.73
CA VAL A 220 4.70 6.78 -1.98
C VAL A 220 4.32 5.30 -1.95
N VAL A 221 3.32 4.97 -2.75
CA VAL A 221 2.78 3.62 -2.94
C VAL A 221 2.85 3.28 -4.43
N PHE A 222 3.39 2.11 -4.74
CA PHE A 222 3.35 1.55 -6.08
C PHE A 222 2.27 0.51 -6.20
N PHE A 223 1.63 0.52 -7.36
CA PHE A 223 0.57 -0.38 -7.73
C PHE A 223 0.91 -1.00 -9.09
N ALA A 224 0.69 -2.31 -9.22
CA ALA A 224 1.05 -3.08 -10.40
C ALA A 224 -0.07 -4.01 -10.85
N SER A 225 -0.18 -4.21 -12.15
CA SER A 225 -1.05 -5.21 -12.78
C SER A 225 -0.29 -6.44 -13.27
N GLU A 226 -1.04 -7.48 -13.60
CA GLU A 226 -0.52 -8.70 -14.22
C GLU A 226 0.10 -8.46 -15.60
N ASP A 227 -0.40 -7.49 -16.38
CA ASP A 227 0.14 -7.14 -17.70
C ASP A 227 1.35 -6.17 -17.62
N GLY A 228 1.86 -5.90 -16.42
CA GLY A 228 3.06 -5.09 -16.22
C GLY A 228 2.81 -3.58 -16.37
N GLN A 229 1.61 -3.10 -16.04
CA GLN A 229 1.36 -1.67 -15.86
C GLN A 229 1.68 -1.27 -14.42
N LEU A 230 2.27 -0.09 -14.26
CA LEU A 230 2.66 0.48 -12.98
C LEU A 230 2.01 1.85 -12.80
N GLN A 231 1.48 2.10 -11.62
CA GLN A 231 1.02 3.42 -11.18
C GLN A 231 1.67 3.74 -9.83
N CYS A 232 1.84 5.02 -9.54
CA CYS A 232 2.42 5.49 -8.28
C CYS A 232 1.52 6.57 -7.69
N PHE A 233 1.31 6.52 -6.38
CA PHE A 233 0.54 7.50 -5.62
C PHE A 233 1.37 8.02 -4.45
N ASP A 234 1.13 9.26 -4.05
CA ASP A 234 1.61 9.78 -2.77
C ASP A 234 0.68 9.38 -1.60
N THR A 235 1.00 9.83 -0.39
CA THR A 235 0.18 9.57 0.81
C THR A 235 -1.15 10.33 0.85
N ALA A 236 -1.38 11.27 -0.06
CA ALA A 236 -2.67 11.94 -0.26
C ALA A 236 -3.49 11.28 -1.39
N LEU A 237 -3.04 10.12 -1.90
CA LEU A 237 -3.60 9.42 -3.06
C LEU A 237 -3.58 10.25 -4.35
N SER A 238 -2.68 11.24 -4.46
CA SER A 238 -2.43 11.96 -5.70
C SER A 238 -1.53 11.14 -6.61
N THR A 239 -1.92 10.98 -7.87
CA THR A 239 -1.15 10.20 -8.85
C THR A 239 0.17 10.89 -9.18
N ILE A 240 1.29 10.20 -8.96
CA ILE A 240 2.62 10.63 -9.34
C ILE A 240 2.88 10.19 -10.78
N GLN A 241 3.22 11.15 -11.63
CA GLN A 241 3.56 10.89 -13.02
C GLN A 241 4.91 10.17 -13.12
N LEU A 242 4.94 9.08 -13.86
CA LEU A 242 6.11 8.25 -14.09
C LEU A 242 6.67 8.47 -15.50
N ARG A 243 7.99 8.33 -15.66
CA ARG A 243 8.68 8.39 -16.94
C ARG A 243 9.90 7.48 -16.91
N LEU A 244 10.15 6.76 -18.01
CA LEU A 244 11.44 6.10 -18.25
C LEU A 244 12.46 7.11 -18.77
N ASN A 245 13.64 7.16 -18.15
CA ASN A 245 14.66 8.17 -18.46
C ASN A 245 15.16 8.14 -19.91
N ASP A 246 15.03 7.02 -20.62
CA ASP A 246 15.51 6.85 -21.99
C ASP A 246 14.45 7.17 -23.05
N GLU A 247 13.23 7.55 -22.63
CA GLU A 247 12.14 7.87 -23.54
C GLU A 247 11.88 9.38 -23.62
N LEU A 248 11.74 9.90 -24.84
CA LEU A 248 11.26 11.26 -25.14
C LEU A 248 9.79 11.48 -24.71
N ALA A 249 9.12 10.45 -24.19
CA ALA A 249 7.74 10.50 -23.78
C ALA A 249 7.50 11.49 -22.63
N SER A 250 6.36 12.16 -22.66
CA SER A 250 5.89 12.97 -21.52
C SER A 250 5.66 12.08 -20.29
N PRO A 251 5.78 12.62 -19.07
CA PRO A 251 5.43 11.88 -17.87
C PRO A 251 3.96 11.44 -17.97
N ALA A 252 3.67 10.21 -17.58
CA ALA A 252 2.35 9.61 -17.68
C ALA A 252 1.92 9.01 -16.34
N PRO A 253 0.62 8.95 -16.04
CA PRO A 253 0.13 8.42 -14.76
C PRO A 253 0.35 6.92 -14.65
N THR A 254 0.39 6.23 -15.80
CA THR A 254 0.65 4.80 -15.91
C THR A 254 1.92 4.59 -16.72
N LEU A 255 2.80 3.74 -16.21
CA LEU A 255 3.98 3.26 -16.91
C LEU A 255 3.78 1.80 -17.31
N ASN A 256 3.80 1.50 -18.60
CA ASN A 256 3.76 0.12 -19.10
C ASN A 256 5.18 -0.43 -19.19
N VAL A 257 5.52 -1.38 -18.31
CA VAL A 257 6.80 -2.11 -18.36
C VAL A 257 6.65 -3.51 -18.96
N GLY A 258 5.42 -4.01 -19.13
CA GLY A 258 5.14 -5.35 -19.65
C GLY A 258 5.75 -5.62 -21.02
N SER A 259 5.80 -4.61 -21.89
CA SER A 259 6.43 -4.71 -23.22
C SER A 259 7.94 -5.01 -23.18
N TYR A 260 8.63 -4.67 -22.09
CA TYR A 260 10.06 -4.95 -21.90
C TYR A 260 10.30 -6.31 -21.23
N LEU A 261 9.26 -6.95 -20.69
CA LEU A 261 9.36 -8.24 -20.02
C LEU A 261 9.19 -9.36 -21.04
N ARG A 262 10.25 -10.18 -21.18
CA ARG A 262 10.26 -11.33 -22.10
C ARG A 262 10.20 -12.68 -21.40
N GLY A 263 10.04 -12.70 -20.07
CA GLY A 263 10.07 -13.90 -19.24
C GLY A 263 9.08 -13.85 -18.08
N PRO A 264 8.92 -14.96 -17.34
CA PRO A 264 7.91 -15.08 -16.27
C PRO A 264 8.25 -14.26 -15.01
N LEU A 265 9.51 -13.86 -14.84
CA LEU A 265 9.99 -13.13 -13.66
C LEU A 265 10.69 -11.83 -14.07
N ALA A 266 10.33 -10.74 -13.40
CA ALA A 266 10.99 -9.45 -13.53
C ALA A 266 11.28 -8.87 -12.14
N ILE A 267 12.52 -8.42 -11.92
CA ILE A 267 12.91 -7.70 -10.71
C ILE A 267 13.20 -6.25 -11.10
N PHE A 268 12.42 -5.33 -10.56
CA PHE A 268 12.62 -3.90 -10.75
C PHE A 268 13.32 -3.31 -9.54
N LYS A 269 14.55 -2.81 -9.73
CA LYS A 269 15.21 -1.94 -8.76
C LYS A 269 14.93 -0.48 -9.13
N LEU A 270 13.85 0.06 -8.58
CA LEU A 270 13.52 1.48 -8.73
C LEU A 270 14.42 2.29 -7.79
N THR A 271 15.48 2.89 -8.35
CA THR A 271 16.35 3.81 -7.58
C THR A 271 15.69 5.17 -7.54
N LEU A 272 14.76 5.33 -6.60
CA LEU A 272 14.03 6.57 -6.42
C LEU A 272 14.91 7.60 -5.71
N GLY A 273 14.68 8.87 -6.04
CA GLY A 273 15.40 9.97 -5.41
C GLY A 273 16.86 10.15 -5.85
N LEU A 274 17.25 9.72 -7.06
CA LEU A 274 18.61 9.95 -7.57
C LEU A 274 19.01 11.45 -7.53
N LEU A 275 18.08 12.33 -7.89
CA LEU A 275 18.26 13.80 -7.83
C LEU A 275 18.23 14.35 -6.40
N THR A 276 17.73 13.58 -5.45
CA THR A 276 17.55 13.93 -4.04
C THR A 276 18.46 13.09 -3.14
N ARG A 277 19.57 12.56 -3.69
CA ARG A 277 20.58 11.78 -2.96
C ARG A 277 20.00 10.56 -2.21
N GLY A 278 19.00 9.93 -2.81
CA GLY A 278 18.30 8.76 -2.28
C GLY A 278 17.11 9.08 -1.37
N GLN A 279 16.79 10.35 -1.13
CA GLN A 279 15.65 10.73 -0.30
C GLN A 279 14.37 10.83 -1.14
N LEU A 280 13.32 10.10 -0.77
CA LEU A 280 12.00 10.23 -1.35
C LEU A 280 10.99 10.46 -0.22
N GLY A 281 11.15 11.58 0.48
CA GLY A 281 10.28 12.00 1.55
C GLY A 281 9.21 12.99 1.09
N PRO A 282 8.35 13.44 2.02
CA PRO A 282 7.30 14.41 1.69
C PRO A 282 7.86 15.74 1.19
N LEU A 283 8.99 16.19 1.75
CA LEU A 283 9.63 17.45 1.35
C LEU A 283 10.12 17.42 -0.10
N GLU A 284 10.73 16.31 -0.52
CA GLU A 284 11.20 16.14 -1.89
C GLU A 284 10.03 16.12 -2.87
N LEU A 285 8.94 15.41 -2.53
CA LEU A 285 7.72 15.38 -3.34
C LEU A 285 7.09 16.77 -3.45
N VAL A 286 6.91 17.49 -2.33
CA VAL A 286 6.44 18.89 -2.34
C VAL A 286 7.31 19.75 -3.23
N CYS A 287 8.64 19.65 -3.13
CA CYS A 287 9.54 20.42 -3.99
C CYS A 287 9.35 20.08 -5.47
N GLN A 288 9.06 18.83 -5.84
CA GLN A 288 8.78 18.44 -7.22
C GLN A 288 7.42 18.97 -7.70
N TYR A 289 6.36 18.83 -6.89
CA TYR A 289 5.05 19.39 -7.21
C TYR A 289 5.12 20.90 -7.47
N LEU A 290 5.80 21.65 -6.60
CA LEU A 290 5.96 23.09 -6.75
C LEU A 290 6.78 23.48 -8.00
N LYS A 291 7.81 22.70 -8.37
CA LYS A 291 8.55 22.89 -9.63
C LYS A 291 7.67 22.75 -10.87
N HIS A 292 6.60 21.95 -10.78
CA HIS A 292 5.64 21.74 -11.85
C HIS A 292 4.34 22.55 -11.68
N SER A 293 4.36 23.53 -10.76
CA SER A 293 3.21 24.40 -10.46
C SER A 293 1.96 23.67 -9.95
N GLN A 294 2.14 22.47 -9.39
CA GLN A 294 1.11 21.63 -8.77
C GLN A 294 0.97 21.98 -7.28
N ALA A 295 0.47 23.18 -7.00
CA ALA A 295 0.37 23.67 -5.62
C ALA A 295 -0.72 22.93 -4.82
N ASP A 296 -1.81 22.53 -5.47
CA ASP A 296 -2.93 21.86 -4.82
C ASP A 296 -2.50 20.47 -4.32
N GLU A 297 -1.79 19.69 -5.13
CA GLU A 297 -1.23 18.39 -4.76
C GLU A 297 -0.18 18.50 -3.64
N ALA A 298 0.66 19.54 -3.67
CA ALA A 298 1.61 19.80 -2.58
C ALA A 298 0.89 20.10 -1.25
N ILE A 299 -0.24 20.81 -1.29
CA ILE A 299 -1.06 21.09 -0.10
C ILE A 299 -1.76 19.83 0.37
N CYS A 300 -2.33 19.02 -0.52
CA CYS A 300 -2.93 17.73 -0.18
C CYS A 300 -1.90 16.82 0.52
N LEU A 301 -0.67 16.75 -0.01
CA LEU A 301 0.42 16.00 0.62
C LEU A 301 0.80 16.57 1.99
N LEU A 302 0.84 17.89 2.17
CA LEU A 302 1.06 18.49 3.50
C LEU A 302 -0.06 18.10 4.47
N LEU A 303 -1.30 18.15 4.02
CA LEU A 303 -2.47 17.82 4.83
C LEU A 303 -2.52 16.34 5.22
N SER A 304 -1.86 15.44 4.49
CA SER A 304 -1.79 14.00 4.85
C SER A 304 -0.73 13.70 5.92
N LEU A 305 0.17 14.65 6.24
CA LEU A 305 1.23 14.47 7.23
C LEU A 305 0.71 14.62 8.66
N ASP A 306 1.29 13.84 9.57
CA ASP A 306 1.02 13.95 11.00
C ASP A 306 2.08 14.85 11.68
N TRP A 307 1.67 16.05 12.09
CA TRP A 307 2.51 16.96 12.86
C TRP A 307 3.02 16.36 14.17
N GLY A 308 2.31 15.39 14.77
CA GLY A 308 2.75 14.71 15.97
C GLY A 308 3.96 13.79 15.76
N ARG A 309 4.12 13.24 14.55
CA ARG A 309 5.21 12.31 14.20
C ARG A 309 6.32 12.94 13.36
N VAL A 310 5.97 13.78 12.40
CA VAL A 310 6.88 14.35 11.38
C VAL A 310 6.81 15.88 11.33
N ALA A 311 6.81 16.52 12.50
CA ALA A 311 6.70 17.97 12.66
C ALA A 311 7.70 18.78 11.83
N GLU A 312 8.97 18.35 11.82
CA GLU A 312 10.04 19.02 11.10
C GLU A 312 9.78 19.01 9.59
N GLN A 313 9.46 17.84 9.03
CA GLN A 313 9.15 17.68 7.62
C GLN A 313 7.89 18.45 7.24
N ALA A 314 6.84 18.40 8.07
CA ALA A 314 5.60 19.16 7.86
C ALA A 314 5.86 20.68 7.83
N PHE A 315 6.67 21.19 8.76
CA PHE A 315 7.07 22.59 8.77
C PHE A 315 7.86 23.00 7.53
N HIS A 316 8.81 22.18 7.08
CA HIS A 316 9.57 22.47 5.87
C HIS A 316 8.68 22.45 4.62
N CYS A 317 7.75 21.48 4.52
CA CYS A 317 6.77 21.43 3.44
C CYS A 317 5.90 22.70 3.42
N LEU A 318 5.31 23.05 4.56
CA LEU A 318 4.51 24.27 4.72
C LEU A 318 5.29 25.52 4.33
N SER A 319 6.53 25.65 4.81
CA SER A 319 7.39 26.79 4.50
C SER A 319 7.70 26.88 3.00
N LYS A 320 7.95 25.76 2.32
CA LYS A 320 8.18 25.75 0.87
C LYS A 320 6.92 26.15 0.09
N ILE A 321 5.76 25.65 0.49
CA ILE A 321 4.47 25.97 -0.13
C ILE A 321 4.16 27.45 0.03
N ILE A 322 4.20 28.00 1.25
CA ILE A 322 3.94 29.42 1.50
C ILE A 322 4.89 30.31 0.70
N ASN A 323 6.20 30.02 0.73
CA ASN A 323 7.18 30.80 -0.02
C ASN A 323 6.95 30.75 -1.53
N PHE A 324 6.47 29.63 -2.06
CA PHE A 324 6.11 29.51 -3.47
C PHE A 324 4.87 30.34 -3.82
N LEU A 325 3.83 30.28 -2.98
CA LEU A 325 2.58 31.00 -3.19
C LEU A 325 2.77 32.51 -3.07
N LEU A 326 3.52 32.99 -2.07
CA LEU A 326 3.77 34.43 -1.86
C LEU A 326 4.59 35.11 -2.98
N ARG A 327 5.23 34.34 -3.87
CA ARG A 327 5.93 34.88 -5.05
C ARG A 327 5.01 35.17 -6.24
N LYS A 328 3.75 34.72 -6.17
CA LYS A 328 2.74 34.96 -7.19
C LYS A 328 1.87 36.15 -6.80
N SER A 329 1.17 36.74 -7.76
CA SER A 329 0.16 37.76 -7.48
C SER A 329 -0.98 37.16 -6.65
N LEU A 330 -1.44 37.90 -5.63
CA LEU A 330 -2.55 37.47 -4.79
C LEU A 330 -3.85 37.46 -5.61
N ASP A 331 -4.51 36.31 -5.65
CA ASP A 331 -5.86 36.11 -6.15
C ASP A 331 -6.65 35.25 -5.14
N ALA A 332 -7.97 35.13 -5.34
CA ALA A 332 -8.84 34.40 -4.42
C ALA A 332 -8.46 32.91 -4.29
N LYS A 333 -7.93 32.29 -5.36
CA LYS A 333 -7.49 30.89 -5.33
C LYS A 333 -6.26 30.75 -4.42
N LEU A 334 -5.31 31.66 -4.57
CA LEU A 334 -4.06 31.66 -3.82
C LEU A 334 -4.28 31.95 -2.33
N GLU A 335 -5.22 32.84 -2.00
CA GLU A 335 -5.66 33.07 -0.63
C GLU A 335 -6.24 31.79 -0.01
N ALA A 336 -7.13 31.09 -0.72
CA ALA A 336 -7.69 29.81 -0.26
C ALA A 336 -6.61 28.72 -0.10
N GLN A 337 -5.62 28.66 -1.00
CA GLN A 337 -4.48 27.74 -0.90
C GLN A 337 -3.62 28.03 0.33
N LEU A 338 -3.34 29.31 0.62
CA LEU A 338 -2.58 29.73 1.79
C LEU A 338 -3.32 29.43 3.09
N GLU A 339 -4.63 29.72 3.14
CA GLU A 339 -5.50 29.41 4.27
C GLU A 339 -5.53 27.91 4.54
N THR A 340 -5.68 27.10 3.50
CA THR A 340 -5.69 25.63 3.61
C THR A 340 -4.34 25.10 4.10
N ALA A 341 -3.24 25.59 3.54
CA ALA A 341 -1.89 25.18 3.94
C ALA A 341 -1.61 25.52 5.41
N LEU A 342 -1.93 26.74 5.85
CA LEU A 342 -1.80 27.15 7.26
C LEU A 342 -2.80 26.44 8.18
N GLY A 343 -3.97 26.08 7.65
CA GLY A 343 -4.98 25.26 8.32
C GLY A 343 -4.43 23.90 8.76
N SER A 344 -3.41 23.36 8.07
CA SER A 344 -2.73 22.13 8.50
C SER A 344 -2.17 22.21 9.94
N PHE A 345 -1.84 23.40 10.42
CA PHE A 345 -1.28 23.63 11.77
C PHE A 345 -2.28 24.30 12.72
N TYR A 346 -3.08 25.27 12.24
CA TYR A 346 -4.00 26.03 13.10
C TYR A 346 -5.38 25.40 13.25
N GLY A 347 -5.81 24.57 12.31
CA GLY A 347 -7.07 23.83 12.35
C GLY A 347 -6.88 22.36 11.96
N PRO A 348 -5.96 21.63 12.62
CA PRO A 348 -5.64 20.26 12.24
C PRO A 348 -6.82 19.33 12.54
N ALA A 349 -6.97 18.27 11.75
CA ALA A 349 -8.00 17.26 11.96
C ALA A 349 -7.84 16.52 13.32
N GLN A 350 -6.61 16.46 13.83
CA GLN A 350 -6.30 15.96 15.16
C GLN A 350 -5.50 16.98 15.96
N PRO A 351 -5.70 17.05 17.29
CA PRO A 351 -4.92 17.94 18.14
C PRO A 351 -3.42 17.68 18.00
N ILE A 352 -2.67 18.73 17.67
CA ILE A 352 -1.20 18.67 17.62
C ILE A 352 -0.68 18.64 19.07
N PRO A 353 0.31 17.78 19.40
CA PRO A 353 0.89 17.73 20.74
C PRO A 353 1.45 19.10 21.18
N GLU A 354 1.22 19.47 22.45
CA GLU A 354 1.68 20.75 23.01
C GLU A 354 3.18 21.05 22.79
N PRO A 355 4.10 20.07 22.92
CA PRO A 355 5.52 20.31 22.64
C PRO A 355 5.79 20.76 21.20
N VAL A 356 5.07 20.18 20.23
CA VAL A 356 5.17 20.54 18.81
C VAL A 356 4.60 21.93 18.57
N VAL A 357 3.46 22.26 19.21
CA VAL A 357 2.87 23.60 19.12
C VAL A 357 3.81 24.66 19.69
N ALA A 358 4.44 24.38 20.83
CA ALA A 358 5.39 25.29 21.48
C ALA A 358 6.62 25.56 20.61
N GLU A 359 7.17 24.53 19.96
CA GLU A 359 8.36 24.67 19.12
C GLU A 359 8.04 25.36 17.78
N TYR A 360 7.00 24.91 17.08
CA TYR A 360 6.75 25.32 15.70
C TYR A 360 5.75 26.49 15.58
N GLY A 361 4.95 26.78 16.60
CA GLY A 361 3.89 27.80 16.52
C GLY A 361 4.41 29.20 16.19
N VAL A 362 5.55 29.61 16.77
CA VAL A 362 6.19 30.89 16.43
C VAL A 362 6.75 30.87 15.01
N ARG A 363 7.36 29.76 14.60
CA ARG A 363 7.96 29.59 13.27
C ARG A 363 6.91 29.62 12.16
N VAL A 364 5.78 28.93 12.36
CA VAL A 364 4.63 28.95 11.43
C VAL A 364 4.02 30.34 11.34
N ARG A 365 3.88 31.05 12.47
CA ARG A 365 3.41 32.43 12.48
C ARG A 365 4.32 33.35 11.68
N GLN A 366 5.63 33.24 11.87
CA GLN A 366 6.62 34.02 11.10
C GLN A 366 6.57 33.71 9.61
N ALA A 367 6.40 32.44 9.21
CA ALA A 367 6.23 32.07 7.81
C ALA A 367 4.98 32.72 7.18
N GLY A 368 3.91 32.93 7.95
CA GLY A 368 2.68 33.61 7.51
C GLY A 368 2.71 35.15 7.58
N GLN A 369 3.76 35.79 8.10
CA GLN A 369 3.77 37.25 8.30
C GLN A 369 3.76 38.08 6.99
N GLY A 370 4.01 37.46 5.84
CA GLY A 370 3.87 38.09 4.51
C GLY A 370 2.42 38.22 4.01
N LEU A 371 1.41 37.75 4.77
CA LEU A 371 0.00 37.74 4.34
C LEU A 371 -0.71 39.09 4.55
N SER A 372 -1.61 39.41 3.61
CA SER A 372 -2.52 40.57 3.70
C SER A 372 -3.42 40.47 4.95
N ALA A 373 -3.94 41.60 5.43
CA ALA A 373 -4.77 41.65 6.65
C ALA A 373 -6.09 40.86 6.53
N GLY A 374 -6.58 40.60 5.31
CA GLY A 374 -7.78 39.82 5.03
C GLY A 374 -7.66 38.34 5.42
N CYS A 375 -6.60 37.66 4.98
CA CYS A 375 -6.33 36.27 5.34
C CYS A 375 -6.14 36.08 6.85
N ARG A 376 -5.57 37.08 7.55
CA ARG A 376 -5.36 37.01 9.02
C ARG A 376 -6.67 36.90 9.80
N LEU A 377 -7.75 37.47 9.28
CA LEU A 377 -9.07 37.50 9.94
C LEU A 377 -9.87 36.20 9.72
N GLY A 378 -9.63 35.47 8.62
CA GLY A 378 -10.21 34.15 8.37
C GLY A 378 -9.56 33.04 9.22
N ILE A 379 -8.23 33.10 9.38
CA ILE A 379 -7.42 32.07 10.07
C ILE A 379 -7.63 32.05 11.61
N LEU A 380 -8.02 33.18 12.21
CA LEU A 380 -8.18 33.31 13.67
C LEU A 380 -9.62 33.12 14.19
N ARG A 381 -10.59 32.81 13.33
CA ARG A 381 -11.96 32.51 13.78
C ARG A 381 -12.11 31.02 14.07
N PRO A 382 -12.53 30.62 15.28
CA PRO A 382 -12.97 29.25 15.52
C PRO A 382 -14.22 28.98 14.67
N LEU A 383 -14.13 27.98 13.80
CA LEU A 383 -15.25 27.55 12.95
C LEU A 383 -16.33 26.87 13.79
N HIS A 384 -17.28 27.65 14.29
CA HIS A 384 -18.61 27.14 14.65
C HIS A 384 -19.56 27.32 13.46
N GLY A 385 -19.95 26.20 12.84
CA GLY A 385 -21.29 26.01 12.26
C GLY A 385 -21.54 26.34 10.78
N SER A 386 -22.15 25.34 10.13
CA SER A 386 -23.04 25.37 8.95
C SER A 386 -22.45 25.52 7.54
N ALA A 387 -22.63 24.45 6.75
CA ALA A 387 -22.40 24.37 5.31
C ALA A 387 -23.59 24.91 4.50
N PRO A 388 -23.38 25.52 3.32
CA PRO A 388 -24.44 25.70 2.33
C PRO A 388 -24.27 24.81 1.09
N HIS A 389 -25.43 24.33 0.62
CA HIS A 389 -25.72 23.60 -0.62
C HIS A 389 -25.04 24.16 -1.89
N CYS A 390 -24.61 23.24 -2.78
CA CYS A 390 -24.20 23.55 -4.15
C CYS A 390 -25.20 22.93 -5.16
N LYS A 391 -25.68 23.73 -6.11
CA LYS A 391 -26.60 23.35 -7.20
C LYS A 391 -25.81 22.99 -8.47
N GLU A 392 -26.23 21.92 -9.13
CA GLU A 392 -25.83 21.49 -10.48
C GLU A 392 -26.30 22.46 -11.57
N GLU A 393 -25.47 22.72 -12.58
CA GLU A 393 -25.92 23.01 -13.94
C GLU A 393 -25.07 22.26 -14.98
N ARG A 394 -25.78 21.69 -15.96
CA ARG A 394 -25.31 20.86 -17.08
C ARG A 394 -24.91 21.72 -18.27
N GLY A 395 -24.03 21.20 -19.12
CA GLY A 395 -23.81 21.70 -20.48
C GLY A 395 -23.08 20.68 -21.36
N GLU A 396 -23.85 19.99 -22.20
CA GLU A 396 -23.39 19.12 -23.31
C GLU A 396 -22.81 19.94 -24.46
N TRP A 397 -21.81 19.41 -25.17
CA TRP A 397 -21.67 19.52 -26.63
C TRP A 397 -20.93 18.30 -27.20
N SER A 398 -21.38 17.88 -28.38
CA SER A 398 -21.11 16.61 -29.05
C SER A 398 -20.66 16.78 -30.52
N TYR A 399 -20.06 15.72 -31.07
CA TYR A 399 -19.76 15.40 -32.50
C TYR A 399 -18.51 16.06 -33.13
N GLY A 400 -17.67 15.40 -33.95
CA GLY A 400 -17.61 14.04 -34.48
C GLY A 400 -16.63 13.91 -35.69
N CYS A 401 -16.32 12.67 -36.09
CA CYS A 401 -15.74 12.17 -37.38
C CYS A 401 -14.25 12.46 -37.70
N ARG A 402 -13.49 11.63 -38.45
CA ARG A 402 -13.55 10.24 -38.94
C ARG A 402 -12.13 9.86 -39.44
N LEU A 403 -11.76 8.59 -39.22
CA LEU A 403 -10.90 7.67 -39.99
C LEU A 403 -9.98 8.19 -41.12
N ALA A 404 -8.70 7.76 -41.06
CA ALA A 404 -7.95 7.30 -42.23
C ALA A 404 -6.90 6.25 -41.85
N SER A 405 -6.92 5.14 -42.60
CA SER A 405 -6.07 3.97 -42.55
C SER A 405 -4.71 4.16 -43.24
N SER A 406 -3.67 3.45 -42.79
CA SER A 406 -2.55 3.04 -43.65
C SER A 406 -1.78 1.86 -43.02
N GLN A 407 -1.42 0.89 -43.85
CA GLN A 407 -0.84 -0.41 -43.52
C GLN A 407 0.71 -0.44 -43.60
N ARG A 408 1.28 -1.35 -42.80
CA ARG A 408 2.50 -2.19 -43.02
C ARG A 408 3.87 -1.51 -43.20
N SER A 409 4.82 -1.89 -42.35
CA SER A 409 5.87 -2.86 -42.73
C SER A 409 6.62 -3.42 -41.51
N GLU A 410 6.97 -4.71 -41.61
CA GLU A 410 7.81 -5.45 -40.68
C GLU A 410 9.28 -5.02 -40.81
N ALA A 411 9.96 -4.86 -39.67
CA ALA A 411 11.43 -4.87 -39.62
C ALA A 411 11.91 -5.54 -38.34
N GLN A 412 12.49 -6.73 -38.53
CA GLN A 412 13.23 -7.48 -37.53
C GLN A 412 14.37 -6.61 -36.96
N SER A 413 14.47 -6.49 -35.63
CA SER A 413 15.68 -5.98 -34.98
C SER A 413 16.05 -6.82 -33.76
N ARG A 414 17.31 -7.23 -33.76
CA ARG A 414 17.97 -8.12 -32.79
C ARG A 414 18.16 -7.38 -31.45
N PRO A 415 18.15 -8.08 -30.30
CA PRO A 415 18.40 -7.44 -29.01
C PRO A 415 19.87 -6.99 -28.90
N VAL A 416 20.06 -5.68 -28.76
CA VAL A 416 21.34 -5.06 -28.42
C VAL A 416 21.50 -5.08 -26.90
N ARG A 417 22.52 -5.80 -26.43
CA ARG A 417 23.02 -5.76 -25.04
C ARG A 417 23.79 -4.44 -24.85
N LEU A 418 23.34 -3.57 -23.96
CA LEU A 418 24.18 -2.49 -23.43
C LEU A 418 24.40 -2.71 -21.92
N ARG A 419 25.61 -3.17 -21.61
CA ARG A 419 26.23 -3.18 -20.27
C ARG A 419 26.99 -1.88 -20.08
N TYR A 420 26.82 -1.19 -18.94
CA TYR A 420 27.84 -0.41 -18.20
C TYR A 420 27.24 -0.21 -16.78
N VAL A 421 27.77 -0.69 -15.64
CA VAL A 421 29.07 -0.51 -14.96
C VAL A 421 29.39 0.98 -14.87
N TRP A 422 29.18 1.69 -13.74
CA TRP A 422 29.70 1.45 -12.39
C TRP A 422 28.69 1.77 -11.27
#